data_AF-A0A4Q6B566-F1
#
_entry.id   AF-A0A4Q6B566-F1
#
_cell.length_a   1.000
_cell.length_b   1.000
_cell.length_c   1.000
_cell.angle_alpha   90.00
_cell.angle_beta   90.00
_cell.angle_gamma   90.00
#
_symmetry.space_group_name_H-M   'P 1'
#
loop_
_entity.id
_entity.type
_entity.pdbx_description
1 polymer ?
#
loop_
_entity_poly.entity_id
_entity_poly.type
_entity_poly.pdbx_seq_one_letter_code
_entity_poly.pdbx_strand_id
1 'polypeptide(L)'
;LMLTTYFGALDDNLETALALPVAGLHIDLVRGADQLDRVLANAPTGLVLSLGVIDGRNVWRTDLERLLAKLEPLLATNREIILAPSCSLLHTPIDLALERDVDSDVREWLAFAIQKIEELVVLARALNSGRAAVAAELAASTAAAQARRTSAKIHDPQVGARLAAVGTAMAARKSNFGRRRAVQIARLDLPAFPTTTIGSFPQTEEVRKVRAEHDKGRTSDADYERFLREETERAVRWQEEVGLDVLVHGEFERNDMVQYFGEQLAGFTFTKYAWVQSYGSRCVRPPILYGDVSRPTPMTVEWWRYAQGLTERPMKGMLTGPVTILNWSFVRDDITRERACRQIALAIRDEVV
;
A
#
# COMPACT_ATOMS: atom_id res chain seq x y z
N LEU A 1 -28.88 -8.47 18.58
CA LEU A 1 -27.54 -7.83 18.49
C LEU A 1 -26.62 -8.74 17.68
N MET A 2 -25.94 -8.21 16.67
CA MET A 2 -24.84 -8.88 15.96
C MET A 2 -23.53 -8.36 16.55
N LEU A 3 -22.79 -9.20 17.26
CA LEU A 3 -21.46 -8.84 17.76
C LEU A 3 -20.47 -8.92 16.60
N THR A 4 -19.76 -7.84 16.31
CA THR A 4 -18.93 -7.76 15.10
C THR A 4 -17.46 -7.55 15.44
N THR A 5 -16.61 -8.44 14.92
CA THR A 5 -15.15 -8.39 15.11
C THR A 5 -14.44 -8.46 13.77
N TYR A 6 -13.35 -7.70 13.61
CA TYR A 6 -12.59 -7.67 12.37
C TYR A 6 -11.13 -7.27 12.58
N PHE A 7 -10.32 -7.40 11.52
CA PHE A 7 -8.87 -7.15 11.47
C PHE A 7 -7.99 -8.25 12.07
N GLY A 8 -8.57 -9.36 12.51
CA GLY A 8 -7.88 -10.51 13.07
C GLY A 8 -8.84 -11.62 13.48
N ALA A 9 -8.28 -12.73 13.96
CA ALA A 9 -9.06 -13.77 14.62
C ALA A 9 -9.43 -13.36 16.05
N LEU A 10 -10.45 -14.02 16.62
CA LEU A 10 -10.80 -13.87 18.03
C LEU A 10 -9.75 -14.47 18.98
N ASP A 11 -8.97 -15.44 18.51
CA ASP A 11 -7.93 -16.16 19.25
C ASP A 11 -8.41 -16.59 20.66
N ASP A 12 -7.72 -16.14 21.71
CA ASP A 12 -7.99 -16.49 23.10
C ASP A 12 -9.36 -16.00 23.59
N ASN A 13 -9.99 -15.06 22.88
CA ASN A 13 -11.30 -14.51 23.24
C ASN A 13 -12.47 -15.27 22.59
N LEU A 14 -12.22 -16.31 21.79
CA LEU A 14 -13.26 -17.02 21.07
C LEU A 14 -14.35 -17.58 22.00
N GLU A 15 -13.95 -18.26 23.08
CA GLU A 15 -14.89 -18.86 24.04
C GLU A 15 -15.77 -17.80 24.70
N THR A 16 -15.15 -16.65 25.05
CA THR A 16 -15.89 -15.51 25.61
C THR A 16 -16.91 -14.99 24.61
N ALA A 17 -16.53 -14.78 23.35
CA ALA A 17 -17.43 -14.27 22.32
C ALA A 17 -18.63 -15.21 22.07
N LEU A 18 -18.40 -16.53 22.07
CA LEU A 18 -19.44 -17.55 21.86
C LEU A 18 -20.39 -17.72 23.06
N ALA A 19 -19.94 -17.38 24.27
CA ALA A 19 -20.75 -17.47 25.49
C ALA A 19 -21.70 -16.27 25.71
N LEU A 20 -21.53 -15.18 24.96
CA LEU A 20 -22.35 -13.97 25.13
C LEU A 20 -23.80 -14.19 24.65
N PRO A 21 -24.80 -13.57 25.31
CA PRO A 21 -26.21 -13.67 24.93
C PRO A 21 -26.55 -12.77 23.73
N VAL A 22 -25.84 -12.94 22.61
CA VAL A 22 -26.05 -12.20 21.36
C VAL A 22 -26.77 -13.05 20.32
N ALA A 23 -27.39 -12.40 19.34
CA ALA A 23 -28.15 -13.09 18.28
C ALA A 23 -27.24 -13.59 17.16
N GLY A 24 -26.08 -12.98 16.97
CA GLY A 24 -25.09 -13.41 15.99
C GLY A 24 -23.70 -12.89 16.27
N LEU A 25 -22.73 -13.50 15.60
CA LEU A 25 -21.32 -13.18 15.65
C LEU A 25 -20.76 -13.03 14.24
N HIS A 26 -20.11 -11.89 13.95
CA HIS A 26 -19.33 -11.68 12.75
C HIS A 26 -17.83 -11.93 13.03
N ILE A 27 -17.21 -12.71 12.16
CA ILE A 27 -15.78 -13.05 12.18
C ILE A 27 -15.10 -12.69 10.85
N ASP A 28 -13.88 -12.15 10.93
CA ASP A 28 -13.04 -11.85 9.77
C ASP A 28 -12.28 -13.10 9.31
N LEU A 29 -12.75 -13.70 8.21
CA LEU A 29 -12.13 -14.88 7.59
C LEU A 29 -11.08 -14.52 6.54
N VAL A 30 -10.85 -13.23 6.27
CA VAL A 30 -9.74 -12.79 5.43
C VAL A 30 -8.45 -12.73 6.24
N ARG A 31 -8.51 -12.27 7.49
CA ARG A 31 -7.35 -12.15 8.39
C ARG A 31 -7.26 -13.25 9.44
N GLY A 32 -8.39 -13.85 9.80
CA GLY A 32 -8.47 -14.98 10.72
C GLY A 32 -9.05 -16.21 10.06
N ALA A 33 -8.60 -16.58 8.86
CA ALA A 33 -9.16 -17.69 8.08
C ALA A 33 -9.22 -19.02 8.87
N ASP A 34 -8.20 -19.28 9.70
CA ASP A 34 -8.04 -20.53 10.46
C ASP A 34 -9.01 -20.64 11.65
N GLN A 35 -9.80 -19.60 11.96
CA GLN A 35 -10.75 -19.61 13.07
C GLN A 35 -12.08 -20.30 12.74
N LEU A 36 -12.38 -20.51 11.45
CA LEU A 36 -13.70 -20.98 11.00
C LEU A 36 -14.08 -22.34 11.62
N ASP A 37 -13.18 -23.33 11.54
CA ASP A 37 -13.45 -24.68 12.05
C ASP A 37 -13.70 -24.67 13.56
N ARG A 38 -12.90 -23.89 14.30
CA ARG A 38 -13.07 -23.72 15.75
C ARG A 38 -14.40 -23.04 16.08
N VAL A 39 -14.80 -22.03 15.31
CA VAL A 39 -16.09 -21.35 15.49
C VAL A 39 -17.23 -22.33 15.21
N LEU A 40 -17.21 -23.06 14.10
CA LEU A 40 -18.29 -24.00 13.74
C LEU A 40 -18.45 -25.13 14.76
N ALA A 41 -17.35 -25.63 15.32
CA ALA A 41 -17.37 -26.69 16.33
C ALA A 41 -17.95 -26.24 17.68
N ASN A 42 -17.79 -24.98 18.05
CA ASN A 42 -18.13 -24.49 19.40
C ASN A 42 -19.32 -23.53 19.43
N ALA A 43 -19.74 -22.97 18.29
CA ALA A 43 -20.81 -21.98 18.25
C ALA A 43 -22.16 -22.63 18.61
N PRO A 44 -22.96 -22.01 19.50
CA PRO A 44 -24.32 -22.47 19.79
C PRO A 44 -25.16 -22.59 18.51
N THR A 45 -26.01 -23.60 18.39
CA THR A 45 -26.79 -23.88 17.16
C THR A 45 -27.66 -22.69 16.72
N GLY A 46 -28.21 -21.94 17.67
CA GLY A 46 -29.06 -20.76 17.40
C GLY A 46 -28.30 -19.45 17.13
N LEU A 47 -26.97 -19.46 17.15
CA LEU A 47 -26.17 -18.25 16.89
C LEU A 47 -26.02 -18.02 15.38
N VAL A 48 -26.49 -16.88 14.87
CA VAL A 48 -26.26 -16.53 13.45
C VAL A 48 -24.78 -16.23 13.25
N LEU A 49 -24.15 -16.83 12.22
CA LEU A 49 -22.75 -16.54 11.90
C LEU A 49 -22.66 -15.64 10.68
N SER A 50 -22.03 -14.48 10.83
CA SER A 50 -21.64 -13.63 9.71
C SER A 50 -20.19 -13.86 9.36
N LEU A 51 -19.94 -14.26 8.11
CA LEU A 51 -18.62 -14.65 7.63
C LEU A 51 -18.06 -13.52 6.76
N GLY A 52 -17.04 -12.85 7.29
CA GLY A 52 -16.31 -11.80 6.60
C GLY A 52 -15.33 -12.37 5.58
N VAL A 53 -15.79 -12.54 4.33
CA VAL A 53 -15.08 -13.33 3.30
C VAL A 53 -14.50 -12.51 2.15
N ILE A 54 -14.94 -11.26 1.97
CA ILE A 54 -14.42 -10.33 0.96
C ILE A 54 -13.56 -9.27 1.63
N ASP A 55 -12.31 -9.07 1.21
CA ASP A 55 -11.37 -8.15 1.89
C ASP A 55 -11.87 -6.69 1.82
N GLY A 56 -12.26 -6.13 2.96
CA GLY A 56 -12.65 -4.74 3.09
C GLY A 56 -11.50 -3.75 3.30
N ARG A 57 -10.23 -4.21 3.27
CA ARG A 57 -9.02 -3.37 3.43
C ARG A 57 -8.08 -3.37 2.23
N ASN A 58 -8.42 -4.10 1.17
CA ASN A 58 -7.55 -4.23 0.00
C ASN A 58 -8.37 -4.27 -1.28
N VAL A 59 -7.72 -3.97 -2.40
CA VAL A 59 -8.39 -3.72 -3.69
C VAL A 59 -8.34 -4.91 -4.64
N TRP A 60 -7.82 -6.05 -4.20
CA TRP A 60 -7.77 -7.23 -5.06
C TRP A 60 -9.14 -7.83 -5.26
N ARG A 61 -9.41 -8.22 -6.51
CA ARG A 61 -10.57 -8.99 -6.92
C ARG A 61 -10.49 -10.39 -6.32
N THR A 62 -11.61 -10.87 -5.81
CA THR A 62 -11.69 -12.18 -5.16
C THR A 62 -11.75 -13.29 -6.22
N ASP A 63 -11.02 -14.39 -5.98
CA ASP A 63 -11.21 -15.66 -6.69
C ASP A 63 -12.48 -16.34 -6.15
N LEU A 64 -13.61 -16.04 -6.78
CA LEU A 64 -14.94 -16.44 -6.34
C LEU A 64 -15.14 -17.95 -6.40
N GLU A 65 -14.56 -18.60 -7.40
CA GLU A 65 -14.63 -20.05 -7.57
C GLU A 65 -13.93 -20.76 -6.40
N ARG A 66 -12.71 -20.32 -6.07
CA ARG A 66 -11.95 -20.86 -4.93
C ARG A 66 -12.64 -20.56 -3.60
N LEU A 67 -13.21 -19.38 -3.44
CA LEU A 67 -13.92 -19.01 -2.20
C LEU A 67 -15.22 -19.82 -2.07
N LEU A 68 -16.00 -19.94 -3.14
CA LEU A 68 -17.24 -20.72 -3.14
C LEU A 68 -17.00 -22.17 -2.74
N ALA A 69 -15.96 -22.82 -3.28
CA ALA A 69 -15.59 -24.18 -2.90
C ALA A 69 -15.29 -24.34 -1.39
N LYS A 70 -14.84 -23.29 -0.70
CA LYS A 70 -14.65 -23.29 0.75
C LYS A 70 -15.95 -23.08 1.53
N LEU A 71 -16.92 -22.37 0.94
CA LEU A 71 -18.18 -22.01 1.59
C LEU A 71 -19.27 -23.07 1.39
N GLU A 72 -19.26 -23.81 0.28
CA GLU A 72 -20.25 -24.85 -0.01
C GLU A 72 -20.41 -25.93 1.07
N PRO A 73 -19.34 -26.44 1.72
CA PRO A 73 -19.48 -27.38 2.82
C PRO A 73 -20.34 -26.86 3.99
N LEU A 74 -20.45 -25.53 4.14
CA LEU A 74 -21.23 -24.91 5.20
C LEU A 74 -22.73 -25.10 5.01
N LEU A 75 -23.21 -25.35 3.78
CA LEU A 75 -24.62 -25.64 3.51
C LEU A 75 -25.10 -26.91 4.24
N ALA A 76 -24.21 -27.86 4.50
CA ALA A 76 -24.53 -29.08 5.25
C ALA A 76 -24.76 -28.83 6.75
N THR A 77 -24.35 -27.67 7.28
CA THR A 77 -24.47 -27.36 8.71
C THR A 77 -25.88 -26.96 9.13
N ASN A 78 -26.79 -26.70 8.18
CA ASN A 78 -28.14 -26.14 8.41
C ASN A 78 -28.16 -24.90 9.32
N ARG A 79 -27.03 -24.20 9.42
CA ARG A 79 -26.90 -22.98 10.21
C ARG A 79 -27.29 -21.77 9.38
N GLU A 80 -27.89 -20.78 10.04
CA GLU A 80 -28.09 -19.47 9.43
C GLU A 80 -26.75 -18.72 9.28
N ILE A 81 -26.35 -18.48 8.04
CA ILE A 81 -25.08 -17.88 7.66
C ILE A 81 -25.33 -16.62 6.84
N ILE A 82 -24.59 -15.55 7.17
CA ILE A 82 -24.59 -14.28 6.41
C ILE A 82 -23.20 -14.09 5.81
N LEU A 83 -23.10 -13.98 4.49
CA LEU A 83 -21.86 -13.53 3.85
C LEU A 83 -21.72 -12.02 3.98
N ALA A 84 -20.53 -11.56 4.37
CA ALA A 84 -20.24 -10.14 4.56
C ALA A 84 -18.81 -9.80 4.07
N PRO A 85 -18.50 -8.51 3.87
CA PRO A 85 -17.12 -8.08 3.79
C PRO A 85 -16.41 -8.36 5.13
N SER A 86 -15.09 -8.52 5.11
CA SER A 86 -14.28 -8.80 6.31
C SER A 86 -14.31 -7.70 7.36
N CYS A 87 -14.66 -6.48 6.94
CA CYS A 87 -14.81 -5.28 7.76
C CYS A 87 -15.58 -4.24 6.94
N SER A 88 -15.73 -3.02 7.46
CA SER A 88 -16.30 -1.92 6.66
C SER A 88 -15.52 -1.67 5.37
N LEU A 89 -16.23 -1.47 4.26
CA LEU A 89 -15.64 -1.05 2.97
C LEU A 89 -15.13 0.40 2.97
N LEU A 90 -15.19 1.10 4.12
CA LEU A 90 -14.55 2.40 4.35
C LEU A 90 -13.07 2.40 3.95
N HIS A 91 -12.38 1.27 4.07
CA HIS A 91 -10.94 1.14 3.79
C HIS A 91 -10.65 0.75 2.33
N THR A 92 -11.66 0.75 1.47
CA THR A 92 -11.53 0.54 0.03
C THR A 92 -12.00 1.77 -0.73
N PRO A 93 -11.48 2.02 -1.94
CA PRO A 93 -12.03 3.05 -2.80
C PRO A 93 -13.44 2.67 -3.27
N ILE A 94 -14.18 3.63 -3.82
CA ILE A 94 -15.61 3.45 -4.09
C ILE A 94 -15.87 2.60 -5.34
N ASP A 95 -15.42 3.06 -6.51
CA ASP A 95 -15.82 2.48 -7.80
C ASP A 95 -14.66 2.40 -8.79
N LEU A 96 -14.30 1.17 -9.19
CA LEU A 96 -13.25 0.91 -10.17
C LEU A 96 -13.65 1.36 -11.58
N ALA A 97 -14.94 1.51 -11.88
CA ALA A 97 -15.41 1.94 -13.19
C ALA A 97 -14.94 3.37 -13.56
N LEU A 98 -14.59 4.18 -12.56
CA LEU A 98 -14.08 5.54 -12.74
C LEU A 98 -12.61 5.57 -13.20
N GLU A 99 -11.86 4.49 -12.97
CA GLU A 99 -10.45 4.40 -13.36
C GLU A 99 -10.32 4.06 -14.84
N ARG A 100 -9.76 4.98 -15.62
CA ARG A 100 -9.57 4.84 -17.08
C ARG A 100 -8.12 4.67 -17.49
N ASP A 101 -7.20 5.13 -16.65
CA ASP A 101 -5.78 5.25 -16.98
C ASP A 101 -4.94 4.10 -16.36
N VAL A 102 -5.58 3.21 -15.60
CA VAL A 102 -4.95 1.99 -15.07
C VAL A 102 -4.82 0.99 -16.22
N ASP A 103 -3.63 0.38 -16.33
CA ASP A 103 -3.34 -0.71 -17.27
C ASP A 103 -4.46 -1.78 -17.27
N SER A 104 -4.90 -2.19 -18.47
CA SER A 104 -6.09 -3.05 -18.62
C SER A 104 -5.97 -4.36 -17.86
N ASP A 105 -4.80 -5.01 -17.92
CA ASP A 105 -4.58 -6.28 -17.25
C ASP A 105 -4.69 -6.08 -15.73
N VAL A 106 -4.02 -5.05 -15.20
CA VAL A 106 -4.05 -4.76 -13.77
C VAL A 106 -5.46 -4.40 -13.32
N ARG A 107 -6.21 -3.61 -14.10
CA ARG A 107 -7.59 -3.23 -13.78
C ARG A 107 -8.50 -4.45 -13.63
N GLU A 108 -8.35 -5.49 -14.45
CA GLU A 108 -9.16 -6.72 -14.35
C GLU A 108 -8.94 -7.50 -13.04
N TRP A 109 -7.80 -7.27 -12.38
CA TRP A 109 -7.43 -7.91 -11.12
C TRP A 109 -7.93 -7.18 -9.88
N LEU A 110 -8.57 -6.02 -10.05
CA LEU A 110 -9.01 -5.16 -8.97
C LEU A 110 -10.53 -5.25 -8.75
N ALA A 111 -10.94 -4.98 -7.51
CA ALA A 111 -12.31 -4.76 -7.09
C ALA A 111 -12.33 -3.68 -6.01
N PHE A 112 -13.11 -2.62 -6.23
CA PHE A 112 -13.35 -1.57 -5.23
C PHE A 112 -14.67 -1.86 -4.48
N ALA A 113 -15.17 -0.93 -3.67
CA ALA A 113 -16.31 -1.18 -2.79
C ALA A 113 -17.56 -1.68 -3.55
N ILE A 114 -17.92 -1.05 -4.67
CA ILE A 114 -19.08 -1.48 -5.49
C ILE A 114 -18.87 -2.92 -5.99
N GLN A 115 -17.72 -3.21 -6.59
CA GLN A 115 -17.42 -4.53 -7.13
C GLN A 115 -17.37 -5.60 -6.04
N LYS A 116 -16.91 -5.27 -4.82
CA LYS A 116 -16.91 -6.18 -3.67
C LYS A 116 -18.32 -6.53 -3.18
N ILE A 117 -19.28 -5.61 -3.31
CA ILE A 117 -20.69 -5.92 -3.04
C ILE A 117 -21.24 -6.85 -4.12
N GLU A 118 -20.90 -6.63 -5.39
CA GLU A 118 -21.29 -7.53 -6.48
C GLU A 118 -20.72 -8.95 -6.27
N GLU A 119 -19.46 -9.07 -5.83
CA GLU A 119 -18.84 -10.34 -5.45
C GLU A 119 -19.64 -11.10 -4.37
N LEU A 120 -20.12 -10.40 -3.34
CA LEU A 120 -20.97 -11.00 -2.29
C LEU A 120 -22.32 -11.47 -2.85
N VAL A 121 -22.95 -10.68 -3.72
CA VAL A 121 -24.22 -11.04 -4.36
C VAL A 121 -24.06 -12.31 -5.21
N VAL A 122 -22.96 -12.42 -5.95
CA VAL A 122 -22.64 -13.61 -6.75
C VAL A 122 -22.48 -14.84 -5.86
N LEU A 123 -21.69 -14.75 -4.77
CA LEU A 123 -21.50 -15.86 -3.84
C LEU A 123 -22.81 -16.28 -3.17
N ALA A 124 -23.61 -15.32 -2.69
CA ALA A 124 -24.89 -15.59 -2.07
C ALA A 124 -25.85 -16.28 -3.05
N ARG A 125 -25.90 -15.83 -4.31
CA ARG A 125 -26.73 -16.46 -5.35
C ARG A 125 -26.24 -17.86 -5.69
N ALA A 126 -24.92 -18.08 -5.76
CA ALA A 126 -24.34 -19.40 -6.00
C ALA A 126 -24.71 -20.40 -4.92
N LEU A 127 -24.64 -20.00 -3.64
CA LEU A 127 -24.95 -20.87 -2.50
C LEU A 127 -26.45 -21.20 -2.38
N ASN A 128 -27.33 -20.27 -2.77
CA ASN A 128 -28.78 -20.45 -2.64
C ASN A 128 -29.45 -21.05 -3.89
N SER A 129 -28.87 -20.84 -5.07
CA SER A 129 -29.48 -21.21 -6.36
C SER A 129 -28.57 -22.08 -7.24
N GLY A 130 -27.42 -22.48 -6.72
CA GLY A 130 -26.43 -23.31 -7.40
C GLY A 130 -25.51 -22.53 -8.34
N ARG A 131 -24.34 -23.12 -8.62
CA ARG A 131 -23.29 -22.55 -9.49
C ARG A 131 -23.78 -22.13 -10.87
N ALA A 132 -24.73 -22.88 -11.45
CA ALA A 132 -25.28 -22.61 -12.77
C ALA A 132 -25.95 -21.22 -12.87
N ALA A 133 -26.49 -20.70 -11.76
CA ALA A 133 -27.16 -19.39 -11.74
C ALA A 133 -26.20 -18.20 -11.89
N VAL A 134 -24.89 -18.41 -11.71
CA VAL A 134 -23.83 -17.39 -11.77
C VAL A 134 -22.61 -17.86 -12.58
N ALA A 135 -22.82 -18.77 -13.52
CA ALA A 135 -21.73 -19.44 -14.24
C ALA A 135 -20.82 -18.45 -14.99
N ALA A 136 -21.39 -17.38 -15.55
CA ALA A 136 -20.63 -16.37 -16.29
C ALA A 136 -19.74 -15.54 -15.36
N GLU A 137 -20.25 -15.15 -14.20
CA GLU A 137 -19.54 -14.37 -13.19
C GLU A 137 -18.38 -15.18 -12.58
N LEU A 138 -18.60 -16.47 -12.30
CA LEU A 138 -17.56 -17.38 -11.82
C LEU A 138 -16.48 -17.62 -12.87
N ALA A 139 -16.86 -17.80 -14.14
CA ALA A 139 -15.90 -17.93 -15.24
C ALA A 139 -15.04 -16.67 -15.41
N ALA A 140 -15.65 -15.47 -15.33
CA ALA A 140 -14.93 -14.21 -15.43
C ALA A 140 -13.97 -13.98 -14.24
N SER A 141 -14.39 -14.31 -13.01
CA SER A 141 -13.53 -14.24 -11.83
C SER A 141 -12.35 -15.22 -11.94
N THR A 142 -12.60 -16.45 -12.37
CA THR A 142 -11.56 -17.47 -12.58
C THR A 142 -10.55 -17.03 -13.64
N ALA A 143 -11.03 -16.52 -14.78
CA ALA A 143 -10.17 -16.02 -15.85
C ALA A 143 -9.24 -14.89 -15.36
N ALA A 144 -9.78 -13.92 -14.61
CA ALA A 144 -8.99 -12.82 -14.04
C ALA A 144 -7.94 -13.34 -13.03
N ALA A 145 -8.32 -14.28 -12.16
CA ALA A 145 -7.40 -14.89 -11.20
C ALA A 145 -6.28 -15.68 -11.90
N GLN A 146 -6.60 -16.43 -12.96
CA GLN A 146 -5.64 -17.20 -13.75
C GLN A 146 -4.66 -16.26 -14.47
N ALA A 147 -5.20 -15.24 -15.15
CA ALA A 147 -4.43 -14.24 -15.90
C ALA A 147 -3.41 -13.53 -15.00
N ARG A 148 -3.84 -13.10 -13.80
CA ARG A 148 -2.93 -12.51 -12.81
C ARG A 148 -1.83 -13.48 -12.40
N ARG A 149 -2.18 -14.70 -11.99
CA ARG A 149 -1.23 -15.71 -11.47
C ARG A 149 -0.10 -16.01 -12.45
N THR A 150 -0.38 -16.00 -13.76
CA THR A 150 0.60 -16.31 -14.80
C THR A 150 1.22 -15.06 -15.46
N SER A 151 0.84 -13.85 -15.03
CA SER A 151 1.29 -12.62 -15.69
C SER A 151 2.77 -12.36 -15.47
N ALA A 152 3.51 -12.10 -16.54
CA ALA A 152 4.90 -11.64 -16.45
C ALA A 152 5.02 -10.28 -15.74
N LYS A 153 3.94 -9.50 -15.64
CA LYS A 153 3.90 -8.21 -14.93
C LYS A 153 4.11 -8.35 -13.42
N ILE A 154 3.85 -9.53 -12.85
CA ILE A 154 4.01 -9.79 -11.42
C ILE A 154 5.19 -10.69 -11.06
N HIS A 155 5.91 -11.18 -12.08
CA HIS A 155 7.04 -12.10 -11.96
C HIS A 155 8.27 -11.55 -12.68
N ASP A 156 9.15 -10.89 -11.93
CA ASP A 156 10.45 -10.45 -12.45
C ASP A 156 11.55 -11.41 -11.98
N PRO A 157 12.15 -12.22 -12.87
CA PRO A 157 13.19 -13.17 -12.48
C PRO A 157 14.44 -12.50 -11.91
N GLN A 158 14.74 -11.25 -12.30
CA GLN A 158 15.89 -10.52 -11.77
C GLN A 158 15.64 -10.09 -10.32
N VAL A 159 14.42 -9.64 -10.00
CA VAL A 159 14.02 -9.34 -8.62
C VAL A 159 14.06 -10.60 -7.76
N GLY A 160 13.57 -11.72 -8.28
CA GLY A 160 13.64 -13.02 -7.61
C GLY A 160 15.08 -13.46 -7.29
N ALA A 161 15.98 -13.40 -8.28
CA ALA A 161 17.40 -13.73 -8.10
C ALA A 161 18.08 -12.81 -7.07
N ARG A 162 17.77 -11.51 -7.12
CA ARG A 162 18.35 -10.52 -6.20
C ARG A 162 17.88 -10.71 -4.76
N LEU A 163 16.61 -11.04 -4.55
CA LEU A 163 16.08 -11.40 -3.22
C LEU A 163 16.79 -12.63 -2.65
N ALA A 164 17.05 -13.65 -3.48
CA ALA A 164 17.74 -14.86 -3.04
C ALA A 164 19.20 -14.61 -2.63
N ALA A 165 19.84 -13.58 -3.20
CA ALA A 165 21.21 -13.18 -2.87
C ALA A 165 21.33 -12.36 -1.57
N VAL A 166 20.22 -12.04 -0.88
CA VAL A 166 20.26 -11.22 0.34
C VAL A 166 20.88 -11.99 1.51
N GLY A 167 22.11 -11.61 1.87
CA GLY A 167 22.82 -12.10 3.05
C GLY A 167 22.72 -11.18 4.27
N THR A 168 23.08 -11.69 5.46
CA THR A 168 23.07 -10.93 6.73
C THR A 168 23.93 -9.67 6.68
N ALA A 169 25.04 -9.71 5.95
CA ALA A 169 25.92 -8.55 5.75
C ALA A 169 25.21 -7.38 5.05
N MET A 170 24.19 -7.63 4.21
CA MET A 170 23.43 -6.56 3.57
C MET A 170 22.55 -5.78 4.56
N ALA A 171 22.14 -6.40 5.66
CA ALA A 171 21.34 -5.77 6.71
C ALA A 171 22.19 -5.06 7.77
N ALA A 172 23.51 -5.22 7.76
CA ALA A 172 24.42 -4.62 8.71
C ALA A 172 25.22 -3.46 8.10
N ARG A 173 25.47 -2.41 8.91
CA ARG A 173 26.48 -1.39 8.56
C ARG A 173 27.88 -2.02 8.65
N LYS A 174 28.82 -1.55 7.81
CA LYS A 174 30.22 -2.04 7.77
C LYS A 174 30.99 -1.92 9.10
N SER A 175 30.57 -1.03 10.00
CA SER A 175 31.18 -0.81 11.31
C SER A 175 30.15 -0.36 12.33
N ASN A 176 30.42 -0.55 13.62
CA ASN A 176 29.53 -0.16 14.73
C ASN A 176 29.36 1.37 14.85
N PHE A 177 28.38 1.81 15.63
CA PHE A 177 28.07 3.24 15.76
C PHE A 177 29.24 4.07 16.28
N GLY A 178 30.00 3.61 17.28
CA GLY A 178 31.14 4.35 17.83
C GLY A 178 32.21 4.68 16.78
N ARG A 179 32.60 3.69 15.97
CA ARG A 179 33.56 3.92 14.88
C ARG A 179 33.02 4.85 13.80
N ARG A 180 31.74 4.72 13.44
CA ARG A 180 31.10 5.61 12.45
C ARG A 180 31.01 7.04 12.97
N ARG A 181 30.62 7.22 14.24
CA ARG A 181 30.49 8.52 14.90
C ARG A 181 31.81 9.27 14.89
N ALA A 182 32.94 8.61 15.18
CA ALA A 182 34.25 9.25 15.13
C ALA A 182 34.60 9.80 13.74
N VAL A 183 34.34 9.01 12.68
CA VAL A 183 34.55 9.46 11.28
C VAL A 183 33.58 10.59 10.90
N GLN A 184 32.32 10.49 11.34
CA GLN A 184 31.29 11.49 11.03
C GLN A 184 31.57 12.83 11.69
N ILE A 185 32.05 12.86 12.94
CA ILE A 185 32.45 14.10 13.64
C ILE A 185 33.54 14.82 12.84
N ALA A 186 34.60 14.10 12.47
CA ALA A 186 35.70 14.69 11.71
C ALA A 186 35.28 15.14 10.29
N ARG A 187 34.33 14.45 9.66
CA ARG A 187 33.89 14.75 8.29
C ARG A 187 32.89 15.90 8.20
N LEU A 188 31.96 15.97 9.16
CA LEU A 188 30.85 16.92 9.15
C LEU A 188 31.14 18.18 9.95
N ASP A 189 32.07 18.13 10.91
CA ASP A 189 32.52 19.26 11.74
C ASP A 189 31.36 20.08 12.34
N LEU A 190 30.34 19.38 12.81
CA LEU A 190 29.13 19.99 13.35
C LEU A 190 29.36 20.51 14.77
N PRO A 191 28.69 21.62 15.17
CA PRO A 191 28.76 22.11 16.55
C PRO A 191 28.13 21.12 17.54
N ALA A 192 28.30 21.39 18.83
CA ALA A 192 27.77 20.52 19.90
C ALA A 192 26.24 20.33 19.85
N PHE A 193 25.52 21.35 19.39
CA PHE A 193 24.06 21.36 19.25
C PHE A 193 23.68 21.66 17.79
N PRO A 194 23.91 20.71 16.87
CA PRO A 194 23.66 20.96 15.45
C PRO A 194 22.17 21.09 15.19
N THR A 195 21.83 22.07 14.39
CA THR A 195 20.48 22.47 14.03
C THR A 195 20.14 21.98 12.62
N THR A 196 18.91 21.52 12.43
CA THR A 196 18.41 21.00 11.16
C THR A 196 16.89 20.95 11.17
N THR A 197 16.28 20.79 10.00
CA THR A 197 14.85 20.51 9.85
C THR A 197 14.63 19.08 9.32
N ILE A 198 13.38 18.66 9.13
CA ILE A 198 13.04 17.26 8.84
C ILE A 198 13.03 16.93 7.33
N GLY A 199 12.69 17.88 6.46
CA GLY A 199 12.60 17.65 5.01
C GLY A 199 11.79 18.73 4.31
N SER A 200 10.48 18.52 4.19
CA SER A 200 9.57 19.46 3.51
C SER A 200 9.57 20.89 4.06
N PHE A 201 9.48 21.84 3.13
CA PHE A 201 9.11 23.25 3.38
C PHE A 201 7.68 23.53 2.90
N PRO A 202 7.07 24.68 3.24
CA PRO A 202 5.69 24.97 2.89
C PRO A 202 5.41 24.83 1.38
N GLN A 203 4.48 23.93 1.03
CA GLN A 203 3.92 23.82 -0.32
C GLN A 203 2.96 25.00 -0.56
N THR A 204 3.51 26.14 -0.96
CA THR A 204 2.80 27.42 -1.17
C THR A 204 1.68 27.28 -2.21
N GLU A 205 0.78 28.26 -2.26
CA GLU A 205 -0.26 28.31 -3.29
C GLU A 205 0.33 28.32 -4.70
N GLU A 206 1.46 29.01 -4.88
CA GLU A 206 2.19 29.05 -6.14
C GLU A 206 2.75 27.67 -6.53
N VAL A 207 3.42 26.96 -5.62
CA VAL A 207 3.92 25.60 -5.88
C VAL A 207 2.78 24.65 -6.28
N ARG A 208 1.65 24.73 -5.57
CA ARG A 208 0.46 23.92 -5.89
C ARG A 208 -0.14 24.29 -7.25
N LYS A 209 -0.19 25.59 -7.57
CA LYS A 209 -0.71 26.09 -8.85
C LYS A 209 0.15 25.63 -10.02
N VAL A 210 1.47 25.81 -9.95
CA VAL A 210 2.37 25.40 -11.04
C VAL A 210 2.32 23.89 -11.25
N ARG A 211 2.32 23.10 -10.16
CA ARG A 211 2.12 21.64 -10.25
C ARG A 211 0.80 21.28 -10.94
N ALA A 212 -0.30 21.91 -10.56
CA ALA A 212 -1.61 21.64 -11.16
C ALA A 212 -1.70 22.05 -12.65
N GLU A 213 -0.94 23.05 -13.09
CA GLU A 213 -0.88 23.43 -14.50
C GLU A 213 0.06 22.52 -15.31
N HIS A 214 1.14 22.02 -14.69
CA HIS A 214 1.99 20.95 -15.24
C HIS A 214 1.19 19.64 -15.43
N ASP A 215 0.43 19.21 -14.44
CA ASP A 215 -0.47 18.04 -14.52
C ASP A 215 -1.51 18.15 -15.66
N LYS A 216 -1.88 19.38 -16.06
CA LYS A 216 -2.81 19.67 -17.17
C LYS A 216 -2.09 19.87 -18.52
N GLY A 217 -0.77 19.74 -18.57
CA GLY A 217 0.05 19.96 -19.76
C GLY A 217 0.14 21.42 -20.21
N ARG A 218 -0.15 22.38 -19.32
CA ARG A 218 -0.12 23.83 -19.62
C ARG A 218 1.23 24.47 -19.28
N THR A 219 2.03 23.80 -18.46
CA THR A 219 3.42 24.17 -18.15
C THR A 219 4.32 23.07 -18.71
N SER A 220 5.40 23.45 -19.41
CA SER A 220 6.36 22.47 -19.94
C SER A 220 7.17 21.84 -18.81
N ASP A 221 7.70 20.63 -19.04
CA ASP A 221 8.59 19.96 -18.07
C ASP A 221 9.79 20.84 -17.70
N ALA A 222 10.38 21.53 -18.69
CA ALA A 222 11.53 22.41 -18.49
C ALA A 222 11.18 23.65 -17.64
N ASP A 223 9.99 24.23 -17.83
CA ASP A 223 9.53 25.36 -17.03
C ASP A 223 9.19 24.94 -15.59
N TYR A 224 8.58 23.76 -15.44
CA TYR A 224 8.27 23.21 -14.13
C TYR A 224 9.55 22.87 -13.35
N GLU A 225 10.51 22.20 -13.97
CA GLU A 225 11.79 21.89 -13.35
C GLU A 225 12.54 23.15 -12.95
N ARG A 226 12.57 24.18 -13.80
CA ARG A 226 13.18 25.47 -13.48
C ARG A 226 12.53 26.12 -12.27
N PHE A 227 11.20 26.17 -12.22
CA PHE A 227 10.46 26.70 -11.08
C PHE A 227 10.79 25.96 -9.77
N LEU A 228 10.82 24.62 -9.80
CA LEU A 228 11.16 23.82 -8.61
C LEU A 228 12.62 24.03 -8.15
N ARG A 229 13.54 24.24 -9.10
CA ARG A 229 14.94 24.58 -8.80
C ARG A 229 15.02 25.95 -8.11
N GLU A 230 14.28 26.95 -8.58
CA GLU A 230 14.22 28.28 -7.96
C GLU A 230 13.61 28.25 -6.54
N GLU A 231 12.58 27.44 -6.29
CA GLU A 231 12.03 27.23 -4.94
C GLU A 231 13.03 26.52 -4.02
N THR A 232 13.72 25.50 -4.55
CA THR A 232 14.79 24.79 -3.84
C THR A 232 15.91 25.74 -3.44
N GLU A 233 16.36 26.60 -4.36
CA GLU A 233 17.39 27.60 -4.06
C GLU A 233 16.92 28.58 -2.97
N ARG A 234 15.69 29.11 -3.08
CA ARG A 234 15.14 29.99 -2.05
C ARG A 234 15.13 29.33 -0.67
N ALA A 235 14.72 28.07 -0.58
CA ALA A 235 14.75 27.32 0.68
C ALA A 235 16.18 27.14 1.22
N VAL A 236 17.15 26.84 0.35
CA VAL A 236 18.56 26.71 0.76
C VAL A 236 19.10 28.03 1.31
N ARG A 237 18.90 29.14 0.58
CA ARG A 237 19.38 30.48 1.00
C ARG A 237 18.76 30.91 2.33
N TRP A 238 17.46 30.69 2.51
CA TRP A 238 16.78 31.00 3.76
C TRP A 238 17.38 30.21 4.94
N GLN A 239 17.62 28.91 4.76
CA GLN A 239 18.23 28.09 5.81
C GLN A 239 19.68 28.50 6.13
N GLU A 240 20.44 28.96 5.13
CA GLU A 240 21.78 29.52 5.32
C GLU A 240 21.73 30.80 6.15
N GLU A 241 20.83 31.72 5.81
CA GLU A 241 20.58 33.00 6.48
C GLU A 241 20.21 32.81 7.95
N VAL A 242 19.31 31.87 8.27
CA VAL A 242 18.92 31.59 9.66
C VAL A 242 19.94 30.74 10.42
N GLY A 243 21.02 30.30 9.76
CA GLY A 243 22.14 29.63 10.43
C GLY A 243 21.99 28.13 10.71
N LEU A 244 21.19 27.39 9.92
CA LEU A 244 21.02 25.93 10.11
C LEU A 244 22.26 25.11 9.70
N ASP A 245 22.70 24.17 10.54
CA ASP A 245 23.95 23.41 10.31
C ASP A 245 23.84 22.33 9.23
N VAL A 246 22.68 21.65 9.16
CA VAL A 246 22.41 20.60 8.16
C VAL A 246 21.10 20.91 7.45
N LEU A 247 21.18 21.00 6.12
CA LEU A 247 20.13 21.54 5.27
C LEU A 247 19.25 20.43 4.66
N VAL A 248 18.07 20.84 4.19
CA VAL A 248 17.14 20.06 3.37
C VAL A 248 16.75 20.85 2.12
N HIS A 249 16.33 20.19 1.04
CA HIS A 249 15.97 20.87 -0.21
C HIS A 249 14.50 21.32 -0.27
N GLY A 250 13.68 20.93 0.71
CA GLY A 250 12.28 21.36 0.83
C GLY A 250 11.24 20.50 0.13
N GLU A 251 11.64 19.50 -0.65
CA GLU A 251 10.76 18.50 -1.27
C GLU A 251 9.66 19.10 -2.17
N PHE A 252 9.95 20.22 -2.84
CA PHE A 252 8.99 20.91 -3.72
C PHE A 252 8.54 20.04 -4.90
N GLU A 253 9.37 19.11 -5.36
CA GLU A 253 9.03 18.16 -6.40
C GLU A 253 7.97 17.13 -5.95
N ARG A 254 7.80 16.91 -4.63
CA ARG A 254 6.98 15.83 -4.08
C ARG A 254 5.61 16.33 -3.64
N ASN A 255 4.56 15.63 -4.08
CA ASN A 255 3.19 15.85 -3.64
C ASN A 255 2.83 15.00 -2.40
N ASP A 256 3.35 13.78 -2.34
CA ASP A 256 3.14 12.81 -1.28
C ASP A 256 4.38 11.91 -1.15
N MET A 257 4.71 11.55 0.08
CA MET A 257 5.94 10.84 0.42
C MET A 257 5.93 9.35 0.00
N VAL A 258 4.83 8.81 -0.49
CA VAL A 258 4.74 7.43 -1.00
C VAL A 258 4.44 7.44 -2.49
N GLN A 259 3.53 8.32 -2.95
CA GLN A 259 3.19 8.45 -4.37
C GLN A 259 4.44 8.76 -5.20
N TYR A 260 5.24 9.75 -4.78
CA TYR A 260 6.43 10.19 -5.53
C TYR A 260 7.43 9.05 -5.80
N PHE A 261 7.62 8.16 -4.83
CA PHE A 261 8.52 7.01 -5.00
C PHE A 261 7.88 5.93 -5.85
N GLY A 262 6.62 5.58 -5.58
CA GLY A 262 5.97 4.51 -6.32
C GLY A 262 5.85 4.82 -7.83
N GLU A 263 5.66 6.08 -8.22
CA GLU A 263 5.60 6.50 -9.65
C GLU A 263 6.89 6.20 -10.41
N GLN A 264 8.00 6.05 -9.68
CA GLN A 264 9.33 5.81 -10.21
C GLN A 264 9.83 4.38 -9.96
N LEU A 265 8.98 3.53 -9.36
CA LEU A 265 9.28 2.12 -9.10
C LEU A 265 8.46 1.23 -10.03
N ALA A 266 9.11 0.21 -10.61
CA ALA A 266 8.38 -0.85 -11.28
C ALA A 266 7.52 -1.64 -10.28
N GLY A 267 6.42 -2.22 -10.77
CA GLY A 267 5.50 -3.01 -9.95
C GLY A 267 4.43 -2.19 -9.21
N PHE A 268 4.39 -0.87 -9.39
CA PHE A 268 3.34 0.01 -8.88
C PHE A 268 2.43 0.54 -9.98
N THR A 269 1.16 0.72 -9.68
CA THR A 269 0.21 1.48 -10.51
C THR A 269 -0.51 2.52 -9.66
N PHE A 270 -1.08 3.51 -10.34
CA PHE A 270 -1.70 4.69 -9.75
C PHE A 270 -3.09 4.87 -10.30
N THR A 271 -3.94 5.37 -9.42
CA THR A 271 -5.35 5.62 -9.70
C THR A 271 -5.61 7.11 -9.70
N LYS A 272 -6.71 7.55 -10.30
CA LYS A 272 -7.15 8.95 -10.30
C LYS A 272 -8.22 9.24 -9.25
N TYR A 273 -9.17 8.32 -9.08
CA TYR A 273 -10.37 8.46 -8.27
C TYR A 273 -10.46 7.47 -7.10
N ALA A 274 -9.46 6.60 -6.92
CA ALA A 274 -9.44 5.61 -5.85
C ALA A 274 -9.10 6.20 -4.45
N TRP A 275 -9.94 7.14 -4.00
CA TRP A 275 -9.80 7.82 -2.71
C TRP A 275 -10.30 6.95 -1.56
N VAL A 276 -9.58 7.00 -0.43
CA VAL A 276 -9.94 6.39 0.85
C VAL A 276 -9.87 7.45 1.93
N GLN A 277 -10.87 7.50 2.80
CA GLN A 277 -10.87 8.43 3.93
C GLN A 277 -9.74 8.06 4.90
N SER A 278 -8.89 9.03 5.23
CA SER A 278 -7.84 8.87 6.24
C SER A 278 -8.27 9.49 7.57
N TYR A 279 -8.67 10.76 7.57
CA TYR A 279 -9.11 11.45 8.78
C TYR A 279 -9.96 12.68 8.47
N GLY A 280 -11.17 12.76 9.03
CA GLY A 280 -12.09 13.87 8.78
C GLY A 280 -12.40 14.02 7.28
N SER A 281 -12.18 15.20 6.72
CA SER A 281 -12.31 15.45 5.28
C SER A 281 -11.06 15.11 4.46
N ARG A 282 -9.99 14.61 5.09
CA ARG A 282 -8.75 14.24 4.40
C ARG A 282 -8.86 12.81 3.87
N CYS A 283 -8.80 12.69 2.55
CA CYS A 283 -8.65 11.42 1.84
C CYS A 283 -7.22 11.23 1.36
N VAL A 284 -6.83 9.98 1.17
CA VAL A 284 -5.59 9.57 0.52
C VAL A 284 -5.92 8.73 -0.70
N ARG A 285 -4.98 8.63 -1.64
CA ARG A 285 -5.10 7.81 -2.84
C ARG A 285 -3.91 6.85 -2.88
N PRO A 286 -3.97 5.74 -2.13
CA PRO A 286 -2.84 4.83 -1.98
C PRO A 286 -2.41 4.26 -3.32
N PRO A 287 -1.10 4.15 -3.60
CA PRO A 287 -0.62 3.40 -4.75
C PRO A 287 -1.00 1.93 -4.65
N ILE A 288 -1.07 1.24 -5.78
CA ILE A 288 -1.32 -0.20 -5.82
C ILE A 288 -0.02 -0.89 -6.21
N LEU A 289 0.58 -1.60 -5.26
CA LEU A 289 1.68 -2.52 -5.53
C LEU A 289 1.10 -3.76 -6.18
N TYR A 290 1.27 -3.93 -7.50
CA TYR A 290 0.72 -5.07 -8.24
C TYR A 290 1.76 -6.13 -8.59
N GLY A 291 3.04 -5.75 -8.74
CA GLY A 291 4.09 -6.62 -9.28
C GLY A 291 5.35 -6.70 -8.42
N ASP A 292 6.39 -7.33 -8.96
CA ASP A 292 7.70 -7.36 -8.34
C ASP A 292 8.36 -5.98 -8.44
N VAL A 293 8.97 -5.50 -7.34
CA VAL A 293 9.48 -4.12 -7.26
C VAL A 293 10.95 -4.02 -7.65
N SER A 294 11.24 -3.09 -8.56
CA SER A 294 12.61 -2.68 -8.91
C SER A 294 12.69 -1.17 -9.17
N ARG A 295 13.90 -0.60 -9.09
CA ARG A 295 14.16 0.82 -9.35
C ARG A 295 14.87 0.97 -10.71
N PRO A 296 14.15 1.33 -11.80
CA PRO A 296 14.74 1.44 -13.13
C PRO A 296 15.72 2.60 -13.26
N THR A 297 15.44 3.74 -12.62
CA THR A 297 16.26 4.96 -12.70
C THR A 297 16.40 5.61 -11.32
N PRO A 298 17.45 6.41 -11.07
CA PRO A 298 17.54 7.22 -9.86
C PRO A 298 16.31 8.12 -9.68
N MET A 299 15.82 8.23 -8.45
CA MET A 299 14.54 8.91 -8.17
C MET A 299 14.71 10.33 -7.63
N THR A 300 15.70 10.53 -6.77
CA THR A 300 15.90 11.76 -5.98
C THR A 300 17.31 12.34 -6.10
N VAL A 301 18.22 11.59 -6.73
CA VAL A 301 19.65 11.93 -6.81
C VAL A 301 19.88 13.29 -7.46
N GLU A 302 19.17 13.61 -8.54
CA GLU A 302 19.38 14.89 -9.25
C GLU A 302 18.91 16.11 -8.44
N TRP A 303 17.81 15.97 -7.69
CA TRP A 303 17.33 17.01 -6.77
C TRP A 303 18.32 17.24 -5.63
N TRP A 304 18.80 16.15 -5.03
CA TRP A 304 19.83 16.24 -3.99
C TRP A 304 21.13 16.84 -4.53
N ARG A 305 21.59 16.42 -5.71
CA ARG A 305 22.83 16.93 -6.34
C ARG A 305 22.72 18.41 -6.63
N TYR A 306 21.60 18.87 -7.18
CA TYR A 306 21.36 20.29 -7.40
C TYR A 306 21.38 21.06 -6.08
N ALA A 307 20.61 20.64 -5.09
CA ALA A 307 20.51 21.35 -3.81
C ALA A 307 21.84 21.38 -3.06
N GLN A 308 22.58 20.27 -3.02
CA GLN A 308 23.93 20.23 -2.43
C GLN A 308 24.91 21.13 -3.20
N GLY A 309 24.76 21.28 -4.52
CA GLY A 309 25.59 22.16 -5.34
C GLY A 309 25.39 23.66 -5.07
N LEU A 310 24.35 24.04 -4.32
CA LEU A 310 24.08 25.43 -3.96
C LEU A 310 24.75 25.88 -2.66
N THR A 311 25.31 24.96 -1.86
CA THR A 311 25.76 25.23 -0.49
C THR A 311 26.93 24.33 -0.07
N GLU A 312 27.81 24.86 0.77
CA GLU A 312 28.90 24.09 1.41
C GLU A 312 28.43 23.29 2.63
N ARG A 313 27.23 23.59 3.16
CA ARG A 313 26.69 22.86 4.31
C ARG A 313 26.19 21.47 3.88
N PRO A 314 26.21 20.45 4.76
CA PRO A 314 25.69 19.13 4.42
C PRO A 314 24.20 19.16 4.06
N MET A 315 23.84 18.62 2.90
CA MET A 315 22.45 18.46 2.44
C MET A 315 21.94 17.04 2.70
N LYS A 316 20.78 16.91 3.35
CA LYS A 316 20.12 15.61 3.53
C LYS A 316 19.54 15.09 2.22
N GLY A 317 19.85 13.84 1.88
CA GLY A 317 19.04 13.06 0.94
C GLY A 317 17.78 12.55 1.65
N MET A 318 16.62 12.71 1.03
CA MET A 318 15.33 12.39 1.63
C MET A 318 14.67 11.19 0.95
N LEU A 319 14.45 10.11 1.70
CA LEU A 319 13.80 8.88 1.21
C LEU A 319 12.72 8.41 2.16
N THR A 320 11.68 7.79 1.61
CA THR A 320 10.68 7.07 2.41
C THR A 320 11.12 5.62 2.58
N GLY A 321 11.08 5.15 3.82
CA GLY A 321 11.48 3.78 4.16
C GLY A 321 10.55 2.73 3.54
N PRO A 322 11.06 1.51 3.26
CA PRO A 322 10.31 0.48 2.54
C PRO A 322 9.03 0.04 3.26
N VAL A 323 9.04 0.02 4.60
CA VAL A 323 7.87 -0.34 5.41
C VAL A 323 6.76 0.70 5.28
N THR A 324 7.09 1.98 5.14
CA THR A 324 6.08 3.03 4.96
C THR A 324 5.48 2.96 3.56
N ILE A 325 6.31 2.82 2.52
CA ILE A 325 5.84 2.61 1.15
C ILE A 325 4.89 1.42 1.09
N LEU A 326 5.24 0.30 1.74
CA LEU A 326 4.38 -0.88 1.82
C LEU A 326 3.06 -0.60 2.56
N ASN A 327 3.11 0.00 3.75
CA ASN A 327 1.93 0.15 4.62
C ASN A 327 0.95 1.21 4.12
N TRP A 328 1.40 2.17 3.33
CA TRP A 328 0.57 3.24 2.74
C TRP A 328 0.24 2.98 1.26
N SER A 329 0.46 1.75 0.79
CA SER A 329 0.00 1.24 -0.50
C SER A 329 -1.00 0.10 -0.30
N PHE A 330 -1.83 -0.15 -1.30
CA PHE A 330 -2.51 -1.43 -1.41
C PHE A 330 -1.49 -2.49 -1.84
N VAL A 331 -1.33 -3.53 -1.02
CA VAL A 331 -0.26 -4.52 -1.15
C VAL A 331 -0.79 -5.78 -1.80
N ARG A 332 0.00 -6.39 -2.69
CA ARG A 332 -0.18 -7.77 -3.19
C ARG A 332 -0.67 -8.75 -2.11
N ASP A 333 -1.65 -9.55 -2.48
CA ASP A 333 -2.20 -10.66 -1.68
C ASP A 333 -1.69 -12.04 -2.16
N ASP A 334 -0.85 -12.09 -3.18
CA ASP A 334 -0.27 -13.31 -3.75
C ASP A 334 1.12 -13.67 -3.17
N ILE A 335 1.74 -12.75 -2.42
CA ILE A 335 3.00 -12.96 -1.70
C ILE A 335 2.92 -12.44 -0.27
N THR A 336 3.85 -12.84 0.59
CA THR A 336 3.92 -12.30 1.95
C THR A 336 4.30 -10.81 1.94
N ARG A 337 3.75 -10.06 2.90
CA ARG A 337 4.12 -8.65 3.13
C ARG A 337 5.62 -8.48 3.33
N GLU A 338 6.26 -9.43 4.00
CA GLU A 338 7.72 -9.45 4.19
C GLU A 338 8.45 -9.50 2.85
N ARG A 339 8.06 -10.41 1.94
CA ARG A 339 8.67 -10.53 0.63
C ARG A 339 8.51 -9.24 -0.17
N ALA A 340 7.30 -8.68 -0.22
CA ALA A 340 7.04 -7.39 -0.86
C ALA A 340 7.91 -6.27 -0.27
N CYS A 341 8.00 -6.18 1.06
CA CYS A 341 8.82 -5.18 1.74
C CYS A 341 10.31 -5.30 1.41
N ARG A 342 10.83 -6.53 1.29
CA ARG A 342 12.23 -6.78 0.93
C ARG A 342 12.54 -6.35 -0.50
N GLN A 343 11.59 -6.48 -1.44
CA GLN A 343 11.75 -5.97 -2.81
C GLN A 343 11.87 -4.44 -2.81
N ILE A 344 10.95 -3.76 -2.10
CA ILE A 344 11.00 -2.30 -1.94
C ILE A 344 12.32 -1.89 -1.27
N ALA A 345 12.78 -2.62 -0.24
CA ALA A 345 14.03 -2.33 0.44
C ALA A 345 15.25 -2.42 -0.48
N LEU A 346 15.27 -3.38 -1.42
CA LEU A 346 16.33 -3.49 -2.43
C LEU A 346 16.30 -2.35 -3.45
N ALA A 347 15.10 -1.90 -3.84
CA ALA A 347 14.94 -0.75 -4.72
C ALA A 347 15.40 0.55 -4.03
N ILE A 348 15.00 0.77 -2.78
CA ILE A 348 15.46 1.91 -1.96
C ILE A 348 16.95 1.82 -1.67
N ARG A 349 17.53 0.62 -1.53
CA ARG A 349 18.98 0.46 -1.37
C ARG A 349 19.73 1.06 -2.55
N ASP A 350 19.28 0.83 -3.78
CA ASP A 350 19.94 1.38 -4.99
C ASP A 350 19.84 2.90 -5.09
N GLU A 351 18.85 3.50 -4.42
CA GLU A 351 18.74 4.94 -4.29
C GLU A 351 19.71 5.52 -3.25
N VAL A 352 20.10 4.72 -2.26
CA VAL A 352 21.02 5.14 -1.18
C VAL A 352 22.51 4.96 -1.56
N VAL A 353 22.86 3.89 -2.31
CA VAL A 353 24.26 3.44 -2.48
C VAL A 353 24.94 3.86 -3.76
#